data_AF-D3PE47-F1
#
_entry.id   AF-D3PE47-F1
#
_cell.length_a   1.000
_cell.length_b   1.000
_cell.length_c   1.000
_cell.angle_alpha   90.00
_cell.angle_beta   90.00
_cell.angle_gamma   90.00
#
_symmetry.space_group_name_H-M   'P 1'
#
loop_
_entity.id
_entity.type
_entity.pdbx_description
1 polymer ?
#
loop_
_entity_poly.entity_id
_entity_poly.type
_entity_poly.pdbx_seq_one_letter_code
_entity_poly.pdbx_strand_id
1 'polypeptide(L)'
;MFRFCSKLVVLIFILVSFVYAENNNPNVSDILFARQSIAEGKYYVEVGKYLDALEFFETALETTNNRYIVSDALLQKATLFAHYMDKPEEAAKIYEEIFRKFPDLPQGETALYKLALLYNDFGDEKKALEYFKLYLQYYPFGRFRYTASFFVERYTKKPLVSPKKKFELPPVNIKGAPDIRVRLFKGKSTKIKGNLSIKDSSGRLILNINGVVSVFLSGKMVILNGRQFYSPVYIYPNSSYLYLLKKDGYRGYRGYFKIFVSKGKLYVINILNIEDYLKSVVTSESPSSWPLETLKAQTVAARTYALYQKLHREDWSYDVVDNEGDQAYNGIKNETKKGVRAVLETAGLVLTYRNRPILSFFTASTGWYIDDPKYIFGTGYPYMRAKPDPYSAKEKMGRWTKKITLNEIGNYLRRKGVNIGTIYSISPYKTTPAGRVVKVKINHSGGTKVLRTYTTVRRAAKLYDILFSIQQTGNSIIFKGGGFGHGVGYSQWGGKALGEAGKRFDEILNFYYEGSVIKKMW
;
A
#
# COMPACT_ATOMS: atom_id res chain seq x y z
N MET A 1 11.90 30.85 -2.02
CA MET A 1 13.18 30.19 -1.68
C MET A 1 13.13 28.66 -1.53
N PHE A 2 12.26 28.03 -0.74
CA PHE A 2 12.25 26.54 -0.60
C PHE A 2 11.58 25.73 -1.73
N ARG A 3 10.96 26.38 -2.72
CA ARG A 3 10.53 25.74 -3.99
C ARG A 3 11.70 25.55 -4.97
N PHE A 4 12.82 26.23 -4.71
CA PHE A 4 14.07 26.03 -5.42
C PHE A 4 14.78 24.78 -4.89
N CYS A 5 14.97 24.57 -3.58
CA CYS A 5 15.75 23.40 -3.09
C CYS A 5 15.23 22.00 -3.44
N SER A 6 13.92 21.73 -3.52
CA SER A 6 13.44 20.39 -3.92
C SER A 6 13.52 20.17 -5.43
N LYS A 7 13.32 21.24 -6.22
CA LYS A 7 13.63 21.22 -7.64
C LYS A 7 15.14 21.14 -7.84
N LEU A 8 15.96 21.78 -7.01
CA LEU A 8 17.41 21.79 -7.07
C LEU A 8 17.99 20.44 -6.70
N VAL A 9 17.44 19.70 -5.72
CA VAL A 9 17.86 18.31 -5.48
C VAL A 9 17.47 17.43 -6.67
N VAL A 10 16.24 17.54 -7.20
CA VAL A 10 15.86 16.79 -8.41
C VAL A 10 16.65 17.23 -9.64
N LEU A 11 17.02 18.51 -9.76
CA LEU A 11 17.78 19.09 -10.87
C LEU A 11 19.27 18.76 -10.74
N ILE A 12 19.84 18.74 -9.54
CA ILE A 12 21.18 18.22 -9.22
C ILE A 12 21.19 16.71 -9.45
N PHE A 13 20.13 15.97 -9.12
CA PHE A 13 20.02 14.54 -9.46
C PHE A 13 19.87 14.33 -10.97
N ILE A 14 19.15 15.19 -11.70
CA ILE A 14 19.07 15.15 -13.16
C ILE A 14 20.43 15.53 -13.77
N LEU A 15 21.12 16.55 -13.25
CA LEU A 15 22.45 16.97 -13.70
C LEU A 15 23.52 15.92 -13.39
N VAL A 16 23.50 15.29 -12.21
CA VAL A 16 24.38 14.16 -11.87
C VAL A 16 24.02 12.94 -12.71
N SER A 17 22.74 12.71 -13.01
CA SER A 17 22.32 11.64 -13.93
C SER A 17 22.71 11.93 -15.38
N PHE A 18 22.73 13.19 -15.83
CA PHE A 18 23.17 13.59 -17.16
C PHE A 18 24.70 13.53 -17.29
N VAL A 19 25.44 14.04 -16.30
CA VAL A 19 26.91 14.00 -16.24
C VAL A 19 27.42 12.57 -16.08
N TYR A 20 26.68 11.66 -15.41
CA TYR A 20 27.03 10.23 -15.37
C TYR A 20 26.47 9.42 -16.54
N ALA A 21 25.38 9.82 -17.18
CA ALA A 21 24.86 9.14 -18.38
C ALA A 21 25.78 9.31 -19.60
N GLU A 22 26.64 10.33 -19.62
CA GLU A 22 27.74 10.44 -20.61
C GLU A 22 28.80 9.35 -20.42
N ASN A 23 28.91 8.77 -19.23
CA ASN A 23 29.67 7.54 -19.01
C ASN A 23 28.73 6.34 -19.12
N ASN A 24 28.71 5.68 -20.28
CA ASN A 24 27.98 4.44 -20.61
C ASN A 24 28.38 3.22 -19.74
N ASN A 25 28.53 3.36 -18.42
CA ASN A 25 28.84 2.28 -17.50
C ASN A 25 27.52 1.60 -17.04
N PRO A 26 27.22 0.38 -17.52
CA PRO A 26 25.96 -0.30 -17.21
C PRO A 26 25.70 -0.46 -15.71
N ASN A 27 26.77 -0.62 -14.92
CA ASN A 27 26.67 -0.80 -13.48
C ASN A 27 26.14 0.45 -12.77
N VAL A 28 26.46 1.66 -13.24
CA VAL A 28 26.00 2.91 -12.61
C VAL A 28 24.53 3.15 -12.90
N SER A 29 24.10 2.91 -14.15
CA SER A 29 22.69 3.05 -14.54
C SER A 29 21.78 2.10 -13.77
N ASP A 30 22.18 0.83 -13.64
CA ASP A 30 21.42 -0.18 -12.91
C ASP A 30 21.35 0.14 -11.40
N ILE A 31 22.42 0.68 -10.81
CA ILE A 31 22.43 1.19 -9.42
C ILE A 31 21.41 2.33 -9.24
N LEU A 32 21.35 3.30 -10.16
CA LEU A 32 20.42 4.43 -10.10
C LEU A 32 18.96 3.96 -10.23
N PHE A 33 18.68 3.08 -11.19
CA PHE A 33 17.34 2.53 -11.39
C PHE A 33 16.86 1.71 -10.18
N ALA A 34 17.75 0.90 -9.59
CA ALA A 34 17.43 0.13 -8.39
C ALA A 34 17.15 1.04 -7.17
N ARG A 35 17.97 2.09 -6.95
CA ARG A 35 17.72 3.08 -5.88
C ARG A 35 16.39 3.80 -6.05
N GLN A 36 16.08 4.23 -7.29
CA GLN A 36 14.79 4.84 -7.59
C GLN A 36 13.65 3.88 -7.32
N SER A 37 13.81 2.60 -7.69
CA SER A 37 12.81 1.57 -7.44
C SER A 37 12.55 1.41 -5.95
N ILE A 38 13.57 1.35 -5.10
CA ILE A 38 13.40 1.32 -3.64
C ILE A 38 12.65 2.57 -3.13
N ALA A 39 12.97 3.76 -3.65
CA ALA A 39 12.29 4.99 -3.26
C ALA A 39 10.80 4.99 -3.65
N GLU A 40 10.46 4.53 -4.86
CA GLU A 40 9.07 4.33 -5.29
C GLU A 40 8.37 3.28 -4.42
N GLY A 41 9.04 2.16 -4.09
CA GLY A 41 8.52 1.13 -3.20
C GLY A 41 8.21 1.64 -1.79
N LYS A 42 9.13 2.41 -1.19
CA LYS A 42 8.92 3.08 0.12
C LYS A 42 7.69 3.99 0.09
N TYR A 43 7.49 4.75 -0.98
CA TYR A 43 6.28 5.56 -1.16
C TYR A 43 5.01 4.71 -1.22
N TYR A 44 5.03 3.59 -1.95
CA TYR A 44 3.87 2.70 -2.04
C TYR A 44 3.50 2.06 -0.69
N VAL A 45 4.49 1.77 0.16
CA VAL A 45 4.22 1.38 1.55
C VAL A 45 3.44 2.48 2.27
N GLU A 46 3.91 3.74 2.25
CA GLU A 46 3.27 4.89 2.93
C GLU A 46 1.81 5.17 2.54
N VAL A 47 1.36 4.62 1.41
CA VAL A 47 0.00 4.77 0.88
C VAL A 47 -0.79 3.47 0.81
N GLY A 48 -0.26 2.34 1.28
CA GLY A 48 -1.00 1.07 1.40
C GLY A 48 -1.00 0.13 0.23
N LYS A 49 -0.22 0.45 -0.80
CA LYS A 49 -0.05 -0.41 -1.97
C LYS A 49 1.10 -1.39 -1.73
N TYR A 50 0.91 -2.31 -0.79
CA TYR A 50 1.96 -3.24 -0.39
C TYR A 50 2.41 -4.16 -1.53
N LEU A 51 1.48 -4.59 -2.39
CA LEU A 51 1.81 -5.40 -3.58
C LEU A 51 2.65 -4.61 -4.60
N ASP A 52 2.29 -3.36 -4.89
CA ASP A 52 3.11 -2.49 -5.72
C ASP A 52 4.50 -2.26 -5.08
N ALA A 53 4.57 -2.04 -3.77
CA ALA A 53 5.83 -1.88 -3.06
C ALA A 53 6.75 -3.10 -3.23
N LEU A 54 6.21 -4.32 -3.15
CA LEU A 54 6.94 -5.56 -3.42
C LEU A 54 7.49 -5.60 -4.84
N GLU A 55 6.71 -5.25 -5.86
CA GLU A 55 7.19 -5.18 -7.25
C GLU A 55 8.41 -4.27 -7.41
N PHE A 56 8.40 -3.14 -6.71
CA PHE A 56 9.51 -2.19 -6.73
C PHE A 56 10.75 -2.67 -5.97
N PHE A 57 10.58 -3.33 -4.82
CA PHE A 57 11.70 -3.94 -4.11
C PHE A 57 12.31 -5.11 -4.91
N GLU A 58 11.48 -5.97 -5.50
CA GLU A 58 11.93 -7.05 -6.40
C GLU A 58 12.64 -6.48 -7.64
N THR A 59 12.12 -5.40 -8.22
CA THR A 59 12.79 -4.72 -9.34
C THR A 59 14.21 -4.30 -8.93
N ALA A 60 14.39 -3.71 -7.74
CA ALA A 60 15.71 -3.32 -7.27
C ALA A 60 16.65 -4.53 -7.07
N LEU A 61 16.14 -5.62 -6.46
CA LEU A 61 16.90 -6.85 -6.22
C LEU A 61 17.36 -7.54 -7.51
N GLU A 62 16.53 -7.49 -8.56
CA GLU A 62 16.83 -8.11 -9.85
C GLU A 62 17.69 -7.22 -10.76
N THR A 63 17.81 -5.93 -10.45
CA THR A 63 18.52 -4.95 -11.30
C THR A 63 20.00 -4.89 -10.99
N THR A 64 20.41 -5.05 -9.73
CA THR A 64 21.81 -4.83 -9.32
C THR A 64 22.27 -5.81 -8.25
N ASN A 65 23.57 -6.13 -8.27
CA ASN A 65 24.25 -6.91 -7.23
C ASN A 65 24.95 -6.01 -6.19
N ASN A 66 24.73 -4.69 -6.23
CA ASN A 66 25.34 -3.78 -5.25
C ASN A 66 24.86 -4.11 -3.82
N ARG A 67 25.81 -4.50 -2.96
CA ARG A 67 25.54 -5.01 -1.60
C ARG A 67 24.65 -4.07 -0.76
N TYR A 68 24.89 -2.76 -0.82
CA TYR A 68 24.09 -1.77 -0.07
C TYR A 68 22.65 -1.67 -0.57
N ILE A 69 22.44 -1.68 -1.89
CA ILE A 69 21.10 -1.57 -2.48
C ILE A 69 20.32 -2.87 -2.25
N VAL A 70 20.97 -4.02 -2.46
CA VAL A 70 20.36 -5.33 -2.25
C VAL A 70 19.93 -5.48 -0.79
N SER A 71 20.81 -5.17 0.16
CA SER A 71 20.48 -5.25 1.59
C SER A 71 19.38 -4.26 2.00
N ASP A 72 19.34 -3.03 1.45
CA ASP A 72 18.24 -2.08 1.71
C ASP A 72 16.91 -2.60 1.15
N ALA A 73 16.88 -3.09 -0.10
CA ALA A 73 15.67 -3.65 -0.71
C ALA A 73 15.14 -4.87 0.07
N LEU A 74 16.03 -5.79 0.48
CA LEU A 74 15.66 -6.93 1.33
C LEU A 74 15.11 -6.45 2.68
N LEU A 75 15.75 -5.48 3.33
CA LEU A 75 15.31 -4.96 4.63
C LEU A 75 13.94 -4.29 4.54
N GLN A 76 13.68 -3.57 3.45
CA GLN A 76 12.38 -2.98 3.18
C GLN A 76 11.30 -4.04 2.94
N LYS A 77 11.61 -5.08 2.16
CA LYS A 77 10.72 -6.22 1.92
C LYS A 77 10.39 -6.98 3.21
N ALA A 78 11.41 -7.29 4.04
CA ALA A 78 11.21 -7.96 5.32
C ALA A 78 10.38 -7.13 6.29
N THR A 79 10.62 -5.82 6.34
CA THR A 79 9.83 -4.89 7.17
C THR A 79 8.37 -4.87 6.71
N LEU A 80 8.13 -4.91 5.40
CA LEU A 80 6.77 -4.97 4.86
C LEU A 80 6.04 -6.25 5.30
N PHE A 81 6.72 -7.40 5.21
CA PHE A 81 6.18 -8.69 5.66
C PHE A 81 5.90 -8.74 7.16
N ALA A 82 6.83 -8.25 7.99
CA ALA A 82 6.68 -8.28 9.44
C ALA A 82 5.54 -7.40 9.96
N HIS A 83 5.30 -6.23 9.35
CA HIS A 83 4.42 -5.22 9.96
C HIS A 83 3.09 -5.02 9.23
N TYR A 84 2.98 -5.38 7.95
CA TYR A 84 1.84 -4.96 7.13
C TYR A 84 1.18 -6.09 6.34
N MET A 85 1.76 -7.28 6.28
CA MET A 85 1.27 -8.38 5.43
C MET A 85 0.97 -9.67 6.20
N ASP A 86 1.03 -9.65 7.55
CA ASP A 86 0.85 -10.86 8.37
C ASP A 86 1.79 -12.02 7.92
N LYS A 87 3.03 -11.68 7.51
CA LYS A 87 4.05 -12.61 6.98
C LYS A 87 5.34 -12.68 7.84
N PRO A 88 5.23 -12.97 9.15
CA PRO A 88 6.38 -12.99 10.05
C PRO A 88 7.43 -14.05 9.70
N GLU A 89 7.01 -15.23 9.22
CA GLU A 89 7.94 -16.29 8.81
C GLU A 89 8.81 -15.88 7.62
N GLU A 90 8.20 -15.27 6.59
CA GLU A 90 8.92 -14.75 5.44
C GLU A 90 9.82 -13.57 5.83
N ALA A 91 9.38 -12.72 6.76
CA ALA A 91 10.22 -11.65 7.29
C ALA A 91 11.45 -12.18 8.03
N ALA A 92 11.27 -13.17 8.91
CA ALA A 92 12.35 -13.79 9.67
C ALA A 92 13.44 -14.36 8.76
N LYS A 93 13.02 -15.12 7.73
CA LYS A 93 13.94 -15.70 6.72
C LYS A 93 14.77 -14.63 6.01
N ILE A 94 14.14 -13.52 5.64
CA ILE A 94 14.85 -12.42 4.96
C ILE A 94 15.78 -11.70 5.95
N TYR A 95 15.38 -11.47 7.21
CA TYR A 95 16.27 -10.88 8.21
C TYR A 95 17.52 -11.74 8.46
N GLU A 96 17.35 -13.06 8.57
CA GLU A 96 18.45 -14.02 8.67
C GLU A 96 19.36 -13.97 7.43
N GLU A 97 18.77 -13.89 6.24
CA GLU A 97 19.52 -13.76 4.99
C GLU A 97 20.36 -12.49 4.96
N ILE A 98 19.80 -11.35 5.35
CA ILE A 98 20.51 -10.06 5.35
C ILE A 98 21.67 -10.11 6.34
N PHE A 99 21.45 -10.58 7.56
CA PHE A 99 22.51 -10.71 8.57
C PHE A 99 23.64 -11.63 8.08
N ARG A 100 23.29 -12.78 7.50
CA ARG A 100 24.27 -13.75 6.99
C ARG A 100 25.09 -13.22 5.82
N LYS A 101 24.47 -12.49 4.87
CA LYS A 101 25.14 -12.00 3.65
C LYS A 101 25.83 -10.64 3.81
N PHE A 102 25.34 -9.82 4.74
CA PHE A 102 25.77 -8.43 4.91
C PHE A 102 26.01 -8.04 6.38
N PRO A 103 26.72 -8.86 7.19
CA PRO A 103 26.89 -8.59 8.62
C PRO A 103 27.67 -7.30 8.90
N ASP A 104 28.54 -6.88 7.97
CA ASP A 104 29.34 -5.66 8.01
C ASP A 104 28.54 -4.38 7.70
N LEU A 105 27.33 -4.50 7.14
CA LEU A 105 26.53 -3.34 6.75
C LEU A 105 25.53 -2.93 7.85
N PRO A 106 25.13 -1.64 7.91
CA PRO A 106 24.07 -1.18 8.82
C PRO A 106 22.75 -1.96 8.68
N GLN A 107 22.47 -2.48 7.48
CA GLN A 107 21.31 -3.31 7.20
C GLN A 107 21.40 -4.67 7.90
N GLY A 108 22.59 -5.29 7.98
CA GLY A 108 22.83 -6.54 8.71
C GLY A 108 22.56 -6.40 10.20
N GLU A 109 23.11 -5.34 10.80
CA GLU A 109 22.84 -4.98 12.19
C GLU A 109 21.34 -4.77 12.44
N THR A 110 20.68 -4.00 11.57
CA THR A 110 19.24 -3.73 11.70
C THR A 110 18.43 -5.01 11.56
N ALA A 111 18.79 -5.89 10.63
CA ALA A 111 18.10 -7.13 10.38
C ALA A 111 18.20 -8.09 11.58
N LEU A 112 19.38 -8.26 12.17
CA LEU A 112 19.56 -9.11 13.35
C LEU A 112 18.75 -8.59 14.55
N TYR A 113 18.78 -7.28 14.79
CA TYR A 113 17.98 -6.68 15.86
C TYR A 113 16.46 -6.85 15.61
N LYS A 114 16.00 -6.60 14.38
CA LYS A 114 14.58 -6.79 14.02
C LYS A 114 14.14 -8.24 14.08
N LEU A 115 15.02 -9.20 13.78
CA LEU A 115 14.73 -10.63 13.95
C LEU A 115 14.50 -10.97 15.43
N ALA A 116 15.34 -10.46 16.33
CA ALA A 116 15.18 -10.65 17.76
C ALA A 116 13.85 -10.04 18.28
N LEU A 117 13.53 -8.81 17.85
CA LEU A 117 12.24 -8.17 18.15
C LEU A 117 11.06 -8.98 17.60
N LEU A 118 11.16 -9.50 16.39
CA LEU A 118 10.09 -10.29 15.80
C LEU A 118 9.79 -11.55 16.62
N TYR A 119 10.81 -12.27 17.09
CA TYR A 119 10.58 -13.41 18.00
C TYR A 119 10.02 -12.97 19.36
N ASN A 120 10.45 -11.83 19.89
CA ASN A 120 9.89 -11.22 21.10
C ASN A 120 8.39 -10.93 20.94
N ASP A 121 8.00 -10.28 19.85
CA ASP A 121 6.63 -9.83 19.60
C ASP A 121 5.66 -11.01 19.42
N PHE A 122 6.16 -12.15 18.94
CA PHE A 122 5.42 -13.40 18.80
C PHE A 122 5.58 -14.36 19.99
N GLY A 123 6.21 -13.91 21.08
CA GLY A 123 6.28 -14.65 22.34
C GLY A 123 7.23 -15.85 22.36
N ASP A 124 8.14 -15.98 21.39
CA ASP A 124 9.22 -16.98 21.44
C ASP A 124 10.44 -16.39 22.17
N GLU A 125 10.33 -16.33 23.49
CA GLU A 125 11.30 -15.65 24.37
C GLU A 125 12.68 -16.30 24.32
N LYS A 126 12.72 -17.64 24.12
CA LYS A 126 13.98 -18.37 23.96
C LYS A 126 14.73 -17.92 22.71
N LYS A 127 14.04 -17.85 21.56
CA LYS A 127 14.64 -17.38 20.31
C LYS A 127 14.96 -15.88 20.37
N ALA A 128 14.09 -15.07 20.95
CA ALA A 128 14.37 -13.66 21.17
C ALA A 128 15.66 -13.45 21.96
N LEU A 129 15.83 -14.14 23.09
CA LEU A 129 17.04 -14.08 23.91
C LEU A 129 18.29 -14.54 23.13
N GLU A 130 18.18 -15.63 22.36
CA GLU A 130 19.26 -16.14 21.50
C GLU A 130 19.75 -15.06 20.54
N TYR A 131 18.85 -14.42 19.80
CA TYR A 131 19.23 -13.38 18.83
C TYR A 131 19.63 -12.05 19.48
N PHE A 132 19.09 -11.67 20.64
CA PHE A 132 19.58 -10.48 21.35
C PHE A 132 21.00 -10.67 21.88
N LYS A 133 21.34 -11.86 22.40
CA LYS A 133 22.72 -12.19 22.77
C LYS A 133 23.64 -12.19 21.55
N LEU A 134 23.20 -12.80 20.45
CA LEU A 134 23.95 -12.80 19.18
C LEU A 134 24.18 -11.36 18.67
N TYR A 135 23.18 -10.49 18.81
CA TYR A 135 23.30 -9.08 18.46
C TYR A 135 24.40 -8.39 19.25
N LEU A 136 24.42 -8.54 20.58
CA LEU A 136 25.45 -7.92 21.43
C LEU A 136 26.85 -8.48 21.17
N GLN A 137 26.96 -9.75 20.77
CA GLN A 137 28.22 -10.36 20.39
C GLN A 137 28.78 -9.79 19.08
N TYR A 138 27.94 -9.67 18.04
CA TYR A 138 28.36 -9.16 16.73
C TYR A 138 28.48 -7.63 16.70
N TYR A 139 27.67 -6.93 17.49
CA TYR A 139 27.56 -5.46 17.48
C TYR A 139 27.66 -4.85 18.90
N PRO A 140 28.79 -5.01 19.61
CA PRO A 140 28.96 -4.50 20.98
C PRO A 140 28.86 -2.96 21.07
N PHE A 141 29.14 -2.26 19.97
CA PHE A 141 28.98 -0.81 19.83
C PHE A 141 27.81 -0.44 18.90
N GLY A 142 26.89 -1.37 18.66
CA GLY A 142 25.75 -1.19 17.78
C GLY A 142 24.73 -0.17 18.28
N ARG A 143 23.94 0.37 17.34
CA ARG A 143 22.86 1.35 17.54
C ARG A 143 21.79 0.87 18.53
N PHE A 144 21.58 -0.44 18.63
CA PHE A 144 20.54 -1.04 19.46
C PHE A 144 21.08 -1.75 20.71
N ARG A 145 22.37 -1.59 21.05
CA ARG A 145 23.02 -2.32 22.15
C ARG A 145 22.29 -2.17 23.48
N TYR A 146 21.82 -0.96 23.83
CA TYR A 146 21.17 -0.72 25.11
C TYR A 146 19.82 -1.43 25.19
N THR A 147 19.04 -1.37 24.10
CA THR A 147 17.75 -2.06 24.04
C THR A 147 17.93 -3.57 24.03
N ALA A 148 18.92 -4.09 23.29
CA ALA A 148 19.25 -5.51 23.30
C ALA A 148 19.68 -5.98 24.70
N SER A 149 20.55 -5.25 25.40
CA SER A 149 20.96 -5.54 26.78
C SER A 149 19.78 -5.57 27.74
N PHE A 150 18.86 -4.61 27.62
CA PHE A 150 17.63 -4.59 28.41
C PHE A 150 16.80 -5.86 28.21
N PHE A 151 16.61 -6.31 26.96
CA PHE A 151 15.88 -7.56 26.70
C PHE A 151 16.62 -8.79 27.22
N VAL A 152 17.95 -8.86 27.08
CA VAL A 152 18.75 -9.95 27.66
C VAL A 152 18.54 -10.02 29.17
N GLU A 153 18.67 -8.88 29.87
CA GLU A 153 18.47 -8.80 31.33
C GLU A 153 17.04 -9.18 31.73
N ARG A 154 16.04 -8.71 31.00
CA ARG A 154 14.63 -9.05 31.23
C ARG A 154 14.40 -10.56 31.15
N TYR A 155 15.01 -11.22 30.17
CA TYR A 155 14.81 -12.65 29.92
C TYR A 155 15.65 -13.53 30.85
N THR A 156 16.81 -13.09 31.33
CA THR A 156 17.60 -13.87 32.30
C THR A 156 17.00 -13.89 33.70
N LYS A 157 16.08 -12.98 34.02
CA LYS A 157 15.41 -12.87 35.32
C LYS A 157 14.14 -13.71 35.47
N LYS A 158 13.75 -14.49 34.46
CA LYS A 158 12.50 -15.27 34.49
C LYS A 158 12.61 -16.58 33.72
N PRO A 159 11.74 -17.58 34.01
CA PRO A 159 11.55 -18.72 33.13
C PRO A 159 11.13 -18.25 31.73
N LEU A 160 11.73 -18.85 30.70
CA LEU A 160 11.47 -18.49 29.30
C LEU A 160 10.32 -19.32 28.73
N VAL A 161 9.49 -18.66 27.92
CA VAL A 161 8.40 -19.30 27.19
C VAL A 161 8.75 -19.40 25.70
N SER A 162 8.35 -20.51 25.08
CA SER A 162 8.35 -20.66 23.61
C SER A 162 7.01 -21.26 23.16
N PRO A 163 6.39 -20.74 22.09
CA PRO A 163 5.13 -21.25 21.60
C PRO A 163 5.29 -22.62 20.92
N LYS A 164 4.23 -23.45 20.96
CA LYS A 164 4.20 -24.73 20.24
C LYS A 164 4.32 -24.55 18.72
N LYS A 165 3.77 -23.45 18.21
CA LYS A 165 3.82 -23.07 16.80
C LYS A 165 4.46 -21.70 16.67
N LYS A 166 5.50 -21.61 15.84
CA LYS A 166 6.18 -20.35 15.57
C LYS A 166 5.25 -19.40 14.83
N PHE A 167 5.35 -18.12 15.19
CA PHE A 167 4.70 -17.02 14.49
C PHE A 167 3.18 -17.18 14.30
N GLU A 168 2.49 -17.77 15.27
CA GLU A 168 1.03 -17.82 15.27
C GLU A 168 0.48 -16.46 15.71
N LEU A 169 -0.20 -15.77 14.80
CA LEU A 169 -0.84 -14.49 15.09
C LEU A 169 -2.04 -14.71 16.03
N PRO A 170 -2.16 -13.94 17.12
CA PRO A 170 -3.29 -14.06 18.04
C PRO A 170 -4.62 -13.68 17.36
N PRO A 171 -5.77 -14.21 17.79
CA PRO A 171 -7.06 -13.77 17.27
C PRO A 171 -7.29 -12.29 17.57
N VAL A 172 -8.02 -11.59 16.71
CA VAL A 172 -8.38 -10.18 16.94
C VAL A 172 -9.76 -10.11 17.57
N ASN A 173 -9.88 -9.37 18.67
CA ASN A 173 -11.15 -9.09 19.33
C ASN A 173 -11.38 -7.57 19.40
N ILE A 174 -12.55 -7.11 18.97
CA ILE A 174 -12.89 -5.68 18.88
C ILE A 174 -14.22 -5.47 19.59
N LYS A 175 -14.32 -4.39 20.37
CA LYS A 175 -15.56 -4.00 21.05
C LYS A 175 -16.24 -2.89 20.26
N GLY A 176 -17.37 -3.20 19.64
CA GLY A 176 -18.15 -2.24 18.86
C GLY A 176 -17.47 -1.82 17.55
N ALA A 177 -18.16 -0.98 16.79
CA ALA A 177 -17.62 -0.42 15.55
C ALA A 177 -16.46 0.54 15.86
N PRO A 178 -15.21 0.26 15.40
CA PRO A 178 -14.08 1.12 15.69
C PRO A 178 -14.13 2.43 14.89
N ASP A 179 -13.45 3.46 15.39
CA ASP A 179 -13.15 4.64 14.59
C ASP A 179 -12.02 4.36 13.59
N ILE A 180 -12.08 5.01 12.43
CA ILE A 180 -11.07 5.00 11.38
C ILE A 180 -10.48 6.40 11.20
N ARG A 181 -9.17 6.47 10.98
CA ARG A 181 -8.40 7.72 10.77
C ARG A 181 -8.03 7.85 9.28
N VAL A 182 -8.71 8.74 8.55
CA VAL A 182 -8.50 8.91 7.11
C VAL A 182 -7.70 10.17 6.80
N ARG A 183 -6.55 10.04 6.13
CA ARG A 183 -5.75 11.21 5.69
C ARG A 183 -6.39 11.86 4.47
N LEU A 184 -6.98 13.05 4.66
CA LEU A 184 -7.62 13.83 3.60
C LEU A 184 -6.69 14.85 2.93
N PHE A 185 -5.65 15.29 3.64
CA PHE A 185 -4.75 16.33 3.14
C PHE A 185 -3.34 16.19 3.70
N LYS A 186 -2.35 16.49 2.85
CA LYS A 186 -0.93 16.66 3.19
C LYS A 186 -0.37 17.82 2.36
N GLY A 187 0.01 18.92 3.01
CA GLY A 187 0.42 20.13 2.28
C GLY A 187 0.94 21.25 3.15
N LYS A 188 0.83 22.50 2.67
CA LYS A 188 1.25 23.70 3.41
C LYS A 188 0.08 24.44 4.05
N SER A 189 -1.04 24.50 3.35
CA SER A 189 -2.25 25.20 3.77
C SER A 189 -3.48 24.61 3.12
N THR A 190 -4.63 24.77 3.76
CA THR A 190 -5.94 24.38 3.23
C THR A 190 -7.04 25.26 3.83
N LYS A 191 -8.30 25.04 3.43
CA LYS A 191 -9.46 25.71 4.00
C LYS A 191 -10.48 24.69 4.46
N ILE A 192 -11.10 24.95 5.60
CA ILE A 192 -12.19 24.16 6.17
C ILE A 192 -13.41 25.07 6.27
N LYS A 193 -14.62 24.54 6.05
CA LYS A 193 -15.87 25.30 6.12
C LYS A 193 -16.89 24.57 6.99
N GLY A 194 -17.65 25.32 7.77
CA GLY A 194 -18.80 24.81 8.51
C GLY A 194 -19.17 25.69 9.71
N ASN A 195 -20.10 25.20 10.53
CA ASN A 195 -20.27 25.66 11.91
C ASN A 195 -19.41 24.74 12.78
N LEU A 196 -18.33 25.27 13.36
CA LEU A 196 -17.19 24.49 13.85
C LEU A 196 -16.85 24.86 15.29
N SER A 197 -16.56 23.85 16.10
CA SER A 197 -15.90 23.97 17.40
C SER A 197 -14.47 23.49 17.31
N ILE A 198 -13.52 24.35 17.68
CA ILE A 198 -12.09 24.04 17.68
C ILE A 198 -11.66 23.72 19.11
N LYS A 199 -11.07 22.54 19.30
CA LYS A 199 -10.60 22.03 20.59
C LYS A 199 -9.10 21.75 20.55
N ASP A 200 -8.43 21.91 21.68
CA ASP A 200 -7.02 21.54 21.84
C ASP A 200 -6.86 20.02 22.08
N SER A 201 -5.62 19.58 22.34
CA SER A 201 -5.31 18.19 22.64
C SER A 201 -5.86 17.65 23.96
N SER A 202 -6.24 18.53 24.89
CA SER A 202 -6.93 18.14 26.14
C SER A 202 -8.45 18.02 25.96
N GLY A 203 -8.98 18.42 24.80
CA GLY A 203 -10.41 18.48 24.54
C GLY A 203 -11.09 19.76 25.01
N ARG A 204 -10.32 20.73 25.53
CA ARG A 204 -10.84 22.05 25.91
C ARG A 204 -11.27 22.80 24.65
N LEU A 205 -12.48 23.38 24.69
CA LEU A 205 -12.95 24.28 23.65
C LEU A 205 -12.09 25.54 23.62
N ILE A 206 -11.50 25.82 22.46
CA ILE A 206 -10.71 27.03 22.24
C ILE A 206 -11.60 28.13 21.66
N LEU A 207 -12.38 27.82 20.63
CA LEU A 207 -13.25 28.79 19.95
C LEU A 207 -14.29 28.13 19.05
N ASN A 208 -15.37 28.85 18.76
CA ASN A 208 -16.39 28.50 17.77
C ASN A 208 -16.26 29.41 16.54
N ILE A 209 -16.37 28.84 15.34
CA ILE A 209 -16.39 29.60 14.09
C ILE A 209 -17.53 29.09 13.21
N ASN A 210 -18.32 30.02 12.68
CA ASN A 210 -19.20 29.75 11.56
C ASN A 210 -18.62 30.37 10.29
N GLY A 211 -18.44 29.57 9.24
CA GLY A 211 -17.91 30.03 7.94
C GLY A 211 -16.63 29.30 7.53
N VAL A 212 -15.74 30.02 6.85
CA VAL A 212 -14.48 29.46 6.30
C VAL A 212 -13.32 29.73 7.25
N VAL A 213 -12.58 28.68 7.57
CA VAL A 213 -11.35 28.70 8.35
C VAL A 213 -10.18 28.41 7.43
N SER A 214 -9.28 29.38 7.27
CA SER A 214 -8.01 29.15 6.59
C SER A 214 -6.99 28.54 7.56
N VAL A 215 -6.38 27.44 7.14
CA VAL A 215 -5.45 26.65 7.94
C VAL A 215 -4.06 26.72 7.32
N PHE A 216 -3.08 27.16 8.09
CA PHE A 216 -1.68 27.23 7.67
C PHE A 216 -0.78 26.55 8.69
N LEU A 217 0.41 26.10 8.25
CA LEU A 217 1.48 25.74 9.18
C LEU A 217 2.41 26.92 9.41
N SER A 218 2.89 27.09 10.64
CA SER A 218 3.98 27.99 11.00
C SER A 218 4.90 27.30 11.98
N GLY A 219 6.11 26.92 11.54
CA GLY A 219 7.02 26.08 12.34
C GLY A 219 6.35 24.75 12.74
N LYS A 220 6.18 24.54 14.05
CA LYS A 220 5.48 23.37 14.64
C LYS A 220 4.02 23.65 15.01
N MET A 221 3.51 24.86 14.74
CA MET A 221 2.18 25.32 15.11
C MET A 221 1.21 25.29 13.92
N VAL A 222 -0.08 25.22 14.25
CA VAL A 222 -1.19 25.38 13.29
C VAL A 222 -1.75 26.78 13.45
N ILE A 223 -1.93 27.50 12.33
CA ILE A 223 -2.63 28.79 12.31
C ILE A 223 -4.04 28.57 11.79
N LEU A 224 -5.04 29.01 12.56
CA LEU A 224 -6.45 29.03 12.15
C LEU A 224 -6.94 30.48 12.19
N ASN A 225 -7.30 31.04 11.03
CA ASN A 225 -7.76 32.43 10.89
C ASN A 225 -6.85 33.46 11.62
N GLY A 226 -5.53 33.34 11.43
CA GLY A 226 -4.54 34.25 12.00
C GLY A 226 -4.12 33.95 13.45
N ARG A 227 -4.82 33.08 14.16
CA ARG A 227 -4.44 32.66 15.53
C ARG A 227 -3.57 31.41 15.51
N GLN A 228 -2.54 31.39 16.35
CA GLN A 228 -1.60 30.27 16.47
C GLN A 228 -2.04 29.27 17.55
N PHE A 229 -1.93 27.99 17.25
CA PHE A 229 -2.27 26.89 18.14
C PHE A 229 -1.16 25.83 18.14
N TYR A 230 -0.93 25.22 19.29
CA TYR A 230 -0.08 24.03 19.36
C TYR A 230 -0.73 22.87 18.60
N SER A 231 0.09 22.12 17.87
CA SER A 231 -0.32 20.93 17.14
C SER A 231 -0.35 19.72 18.08
N PRO A 232 -1.41 18.89 18.13
CA PRO A 232 -2.58 18.90 17.24
C PRO A 232 -3.76 19.76 17.73
N VAL A 233 -4.61 20.17 16.79
CA VAL A 233 -5.94 20.76 17.06
C VAL A 233 -7.04 19.89 16.46
N TYR A 234 -8.22 19.93 17.08
CA TYR A 234 -9.39 19.15 16.67
C TYR A 234 -10.53 20.07 16.26
N ILE A 235 -11.17 19.77 15.14
CA ILE A 235 -12.28 20.57 14.59
C ILE A 235 -13.50 19.69 14.47
N TYR A 236 -14.49 19.98 15.31
CA TYR A 236 -15.79 19.29 15.34
C TYR A 236 -16.84 20.14 14.63
N PRO A 237 -17.76 19.54 13.85
CA PRO A 237 -18.93 20.25 13.37
C PRO A 237 -19.95 20.41 14.51
N ASN A 238 -20.56 21.59 14.63
CA ASN A 238 -21.78 21.83 15.41
C ASN A 238 -23.06 21.54 14.57
N SER A 239 -22.86 21.08 13.34
CA SER A 239 -23.89 20.56 12.45
C SER A 239 -23.56 19.09 12.11
N SER A 240 -24.30 18.47 11.21
CA SER A 240 -24.03 17.07 10.80
C SER A 240 -22.70 16.90 10.05
N TYR A 241 -22.14 17.95 9.45
CA TYR A 241 -21.01 17.86 8.51
C TYR A 241 -20.03 19.03 8.61
N LEU A 242 -18.76 18.75 8.32
CA LEU A 242 -17.71 19.75 8.05
C LEU A 242 -17.11 19.55 6.67
N TYR A 243 -16.60 20.62 6.07
CA TYR A 243 -16.16 20.63 4.68
C TYR A 243 -14.68 20.95 4.57
N LEU A 244 -13.95 20.22 3.72
CA LEU A 244 -12.56 20.48 3.40
C LEU A 244 -12.44 20.94 1.94
N LEU A 245 -11.63 21.96 1.68
CA LEU A 245 -11.29 22.38 0.32
C LEU A 245 -10.40 21.31 -0.35
N LYS A 246 -10.91 20.75 -1.43
CA LYS A 246 -10.20 19.84 -2.35
C LYS A 246 -9.96 20.58 -3.68
N LYS A 247 -9.32 19.90 -4.64
CA LYS A 247 -9.00 20.50 -5.95
C LYS A 247 -10.25 20.86 -6.76
N ASP A 248 -11.32 20.09 -6.57
CA ASP A 248 -12.64 20.16 -7.21
C ASP A 248 -13.66 20.98 -6.40
N GLY A 249 -13.22 21.68 -5.34
CA GLY A 249 -14.08 22.49 -4.48
C GLY A 249 -14.23 21.91 -3.06
N TYR A 250 -15.22 22.40 -2.32
CA TYR A 250 -15.47 21.93 -0.96
C TYR A 250 -16.16 20.56 -0.96
N ARG A 251 -15.60 19.63 -0.19
CA ARG A 251 -16.15 18.29 0.01
C ARG A 251 -16.57 18.12 1.46
N GLY A 252 -17.80 17.66 1.69
CA GLY A 252 -18.37 17.46 3.03
C GLY A 252 -18.03 16.08 3.60
N TYR A 253 -17.84 16.01 4.91
CA TYR A 253 -17.46 14.79 5.63
C TYR A 253 -18.25 14.67 6.94
N ARG A 254 -18.39 13.44 7.42
CA ARG A 254 -18.89 13.10 8.77
C ARG A 254 -17.74 13.11 9.79
N GLY A 255 -18.08 12.98 11.06
CA GLY A 255 -17.10 12.94 12.16
C GLY A 255 -16.42 14.30 12.36
N TYR A 256 -15.13 14.27 12.66
CA TYR A 256 -14.35 15.47 12.96
C TYR A 256 -12.97 15.42 12.31
N PHE A 257 -12.25 16.54 12.32
CA PHE A 257 -10.89 16.63 11.80
C PHE A 257 -9.87 16.78 12.92
N LYS A 258 -8.80 15.98 12.86
CA LYS A 258 -7.54 16.21 13.59
C LYS A 258 -6.54 16.87 12.63
N ILE A 259 -6.01 18.01 13.04
CA ILE A 259 -5.04 18.78 12.25
C ILE A 259 -3.74 18.85 13.02
N PHE A 260 -2.64 18.51 12.35
CA PHE A 260 -1.32 18.55 12.97
C PHE A 260 -0.23 18.88 11.95
N VAL A 261 0.91 19.33 12.46
CA VAL A 261 2.12 19.57 11.67
C VAL A 261 3.11 18.45 11.95
N SER A 262 3.61 17.81 10.90
CA SER A 262 4.68 16.81 10.99
C SER A 262 5.60 16.91 9.78
N LYS A 263 6.91 16.84 10.01
CA LYS A 263 7.94 16.92 8.96
C LYS A 263 7.74 18.12 8.01
N GLY A 264 7.39 19.30 8.58
CA GLY A 264 7.16 20.53 7.82
C GLY A 264 5.93 20.52 6.90
N LYS A 265 4.97 19.63 7.16
CA LYS A 265 3.70 19.53 6.42
C LYS A 265 2.52 19.57 7.36
N LEU A 266 1.45 20.23 6.93
CA LEU A 266 0.14 20.19 7.53
C LEU A 266 -0.59 18.92 7.08
N TYR A 267 -1.17 18.20 8.05
CA TYR A 267 -2.04 17.06 7.83
C TYR A 267 -3.46 17.36 8.29
N VAL A 268 -4.44 16.93 7.51
CA VAL A 268 -5.85 16.88 7.95
C VAL A 268 -6.30 15.43 7.93
N ILE A 269 -6.62 14.90 9.10
CA ILE A 269 -7.10 13.54 9.31
C ILE A 269 -8.57 13.60 9.69
N ASN A 270 -9.43 12.90 8.96
CA ASN A 270 -10.81 12.70 9.35
C ASN A 270 -10.92 11.50 10.27
N ILE A 271 -11.52 11.70 11.43
CA ILE A 271 -11.79 10.66 12.42
C ILE A 271 -13.29 10.50 12.53
N LEU A 272 -13.77 9.27 12.31
CA LEU A 272 -15.17 8.90 12.29
C LEU A 272 -15.34 7.41 12.51
N ASN A 273 -16.55 6.99 12.86
CA ASN A 273 -16.90 5.58 12.96
C ASN A 273 -16.73 4.87 11.60
N ILE A 274 -16.22 3.64 11.61
CA ILE A 274 -15.97 2.88 10.37
C ILE A 274 -17.25 2.66 9.53
N GLU A 275 -18.42 2.53 10.16
CA GLU A 275 -19.68 2.38 9.43
C GLU A 275 -20.08 3.68 8.72
N ASP A 276 -19.82 4.84 9.32
CA ASP A 276 -20.03 6.14 8.67
C ASP A 276 -19.05 6.38 7.51
N TYR A 277 -17.81 5.93 7.67
CA TYR A 277 -16.81 5.95 6.60
C TYR A 277 -17.28 5.14 5.38
N LEU A 278 -17.80 3.92 5.61
CA LEU A 278 -18.22 3.01 4.54
C LEU A 278 -19.43 3.52 3.75
N LYS A 279 -20.31 4.34 4.34
CA LYS A 279 -21.42 4.97 3.61
C LYS A 279 -20.96 5.77 2.40
N SER A 280 -19.76 6.34 2.46
CA SER A 280 -19.13 7.05 1.33
C SER A 280 -18.29 6.12 0.46
N VAL A 281 -17.51 5.21 1.05
CA VAL A 281 -16.55 4.36 0.31
C VAL A 281 -17.25 3.47 -0.69
N VAL A 282 -18.32 2.78 -0.29
CA VAL A 282 -18.98 1.76 -1.12
C VAL A 282 -19.38 2.32 -2.47
N THR A 283 -19.98 3.51 -2.47
CA THR A 283 -20.45 4.20 -3.67
C THR A 283 -19.44 5.15 -4.30
N SER A 284 -18.27 5.31 -3.67
CA SER A 284 -17.08 5.91 -4.27
C SER A 284 -16.26 4.90 -5.07
N GLU A 285 -16.27 3.64 -4.65
CA GLU A 285 -15.60 2.50 -5.31
C GLU A 285 -16.48 1.84 -6.37
N SER A 286 -17.77 1.64 -6.08
CA SER A 286 -18.72 0.95 -6.95
C SER A 286 -19.93 1.84 -7.27
N PRO A 287 -20.36 1.95 -8.54
CA PRO A 287 -21.56 2.68 -8.90
C PRO A 287 -22.81 2.23 -8.12
N SER A 288 -23.60 3.18 -7.61
CA SER A 288 -24.84 2.89 -6.86
C SER A 288 -25.94 2.22 -7.71
N SER A 289 -25.82 2.26 -9.04
CA SER A 289 -26.70 1.55 -9.96
C SER A 289 -26.53 0.02 -9.89
N TRP A 290 -25.38 -0.47 -9.42
CA TRP A 290 -25.09 -1.89 -9.34
C TRP A 290 -26.05 -2.65 -8.39
N PRO A 291 -26.13 -3.99 -8.51
CA PRO A 291 -26.96 -4.82 -7.64
C PRO A 291 -26.66 -4.60 -6.16
N LEU A 292 -27.68 -4.68 -5.31
CA LEU A 292 -27.51 -4.48 -3.86
C LEU A 292 -26.53 -5.50 -3.27
N GLU A 293 -26.60 -6.76 -3.71
CA GLU A 293 -25.70 -7.82 -3.25
C GLU A 293 -24.23 -7.57 -3.65
N THR A 294 -23.98 -6.95 -4.80
CA THR A 294 -22.64 -6.46 -5.18
C THR A 294 -22.16 -5.36 -4.25
N LEU A 295 -23.01 -4.38 -3.92
CA LEU A 295 -22.65 -3.31 -2.99
C LEU A 295 -22.39 -3.85 -1.58
N LYS A 296 -23.15 -4.85 -1.12
CA LYS A 296 -22.89 -5.56 0.14
C LYS A 296 -21.53 -6.26 0.13
N ALA A 297 -21.20 -6.97 -0.94
CA ALA A 297 -19.91 -7.65 -1.09
C ALA A 297 -18.75 -6.63 -1.05
N GLN A 298 -18.86 -5.55 -1.83
CA GLN A 298 -17.89 -4.44 -1.80
C GLN A 298 -17.78 -3.82 -0.40
N THR A 299 -18.90 -3.71 0.33
CA THR A 299 -18.90 -3.14 1.69
C THR A 299 -18.13 -4.01 2.67
N VAL A 300 -18.39 -5.32 2.69
CA VAL A 300 -17.68 -6.24 3.58
C VAL A 300 -16.19 -6.31 3.24
N ALA A 301 -15.82 -6.37 1.95
CA ALA A 301 -14.43 -6.30 1.52
C ALA A 301 -13.76 -4.97 1.92
N ALA A 302 -14.46 -3.84 1.75
CA ALA A 302 -13.94 -2.53 2.12
C ALA A 302 -13.76 -2.37 3.64
N ARG A 303 -14.73 -2.85 4.44
CA ARG A 303 -14.67 -2.86 5.91
C ARG A 303 -13.49 -3.69 6.40
N THR A 304 -13.34 -4.89 5.83
CA THR A 304 -12.26 -5.81 6.17
C THR A 304 -10.90 -5.16 5.88
N TYR A 305 -10.74 -4.54 4.71
CA TYR A 305 -9.51 -3.83 4.34
C TYR A 305 -9.21 -2.68 5.30
N ALA A 306 -10.16 -1.78 5.55
CA ALA A 306 -9.97 -0.64 6.45
C ALA A 306 -9.59 -1.08 7.87
N LEU A 307 -10.26 -2.14 8.37
CA LEU A 307 -9.93 -2.72 9.66
C LEU A 307 -8.54 -3.36 9.68
N TYR A 308 -8.19 -4.11 8.63
CA TYR A 308 -6.85 -4.67 8.49
C TYR A 308 -5.80 -3.56 8.52
N GLN A 309 -5.96 -2.49 7.75
CA GLN A 309 -5.01 -1.38 7.72
C GLN A 309 -4.88 -0.71 9.09
N LYS A 310 -5.98 -0.52 9.82
CA LYS A 310 -5.97 0.03 11.18
C LYS A 310 -5.10 -0.79 12.13
N LEU A 311 -5.28 -2.12 12.13
CA LEU A 311 -4.53 -3.04 13.00
C LEU A 311 -3.03 -3.09 12.68
N HIS A 312 -2.64 -2.76 11.45
CA HIS A 312 -1.25 -2.79 11.00
C HIS A 312 -0.57 -1.41 10.96
N ARG A 313 -1.32 -0.34 11.27
CA ARG A 313 -0.84 1.05 11.19
C ARG A 313 -1.10 1.82 12.49
N GLU A 314 -1.05 1.12 13.61
CA GLU A 314 -1.30 1.72 14.93
C GLU A 314 -0.32 2.87 15.22
N ASP A 315 0.96 2.67 14.88
CA ASP A 315 2.04 3.67 15.02
C ASP A 315 1.96 4.84 14.02
N TRP A 316 1.06 4.76 13.04
CA TRP A 316 0.89 5.82 12.06
C TRP A 316 -0.09 6.87 12.58
N SER A 317 0.00 8.08 12.04
CA SER A 317 -0.96 9.14 12.36
C SER A 317 -2.33 8.96 11.69
N TYR A 318 -2.48 7.95 10.82
CA TYR A 318 -3.69 7.64 10.07
C TYR A 318 -3.72 6.15 9.66
N ASP A 319 -4.92 5.63 9.45
CA ASP A 319 -5.18 4.23 9.11
C ASP A 319 -5.27 4.04 7.58
N VAL A 320 -5.93 4.98 6.88
CA VAL A 320 -6.12 4.91 5.41
C VAL A 320 -6.00 6.29 4.74
N VAL A 321 -5.78 6.32 3.42
CA VAL A 321 -5.84 7.52 2.57
C VAL A 321 -7.14 7.56 1.75
N ASP A 322 -7.54 8.75 1.30
CA ASP A 322 -8.85 9.01 0.66
C ASP A 322 -8.93 8.75 -0.85
N ASN A 323 -7.97 8.03 -1.42
CA ASN A 323 -7.82 7.80 -2.86
C ASN A 323 -7.30 6.38 -3.14
N GLU A 324 -6.97 6.11 -4.41
CA GLU A 324 -6.50 4.81 -4.92
C GLU A 324 -5.33 4.18 -4.14
N GLY A 325 -4.62 4.93 -3.27
CA GLY A 325 -3.65 4.37 -2.32
C GLY A 325 -4.25 3.27 -1.44
N ASP A 326 -5.39 3.56 -0.81
CA ASP A 326 -6.12 2.63 0.04
C ASP A 326 -7.54 2.42 -0.53
N GLN A 327 -8.43 3.40 -0.37
CA GLN A 327 -9.82 3.32 -0.84
C GLN A 327 -10.34 4.71 -1.24
N ALA A 328 -11.20 4.77 -2.26
CA ALA A 328 -11.87 5.97 -2.69
C ALA A 328 -12.84 6.46 -1.60
N TYR A 329 -12.56 7.64 -1.03
CA TYR A 329 -13.40 8.27 -0.01
C TYR A 329 -13.75 9.70 -0.43
N ASN A 330 -14.90 9.85 -1.10
CA ASN A 330 -15.32 11.12 -1.70
C ASN A 330 -16.30 11.93 -0.83
N GLY A 331 -16.40 11.59 0.46
CA GLY A 331 -17.25 12.28 1.42
C GLY A 331 -18.74 12.09 1.14
N ILE A 332 -19.56 12.95 1.74
CA ILE A 332 -21.03 12.77 1.80
C ILE A 332 -21.73 12.86 0.44
N LYS A 333 -21.10 13.51 -0.55
CA LYS A 333 -21.66 13.66 -1.90
C LYS A 333 -21.92 12.31 -2.57
N ASN A 334 -21.11 11.31 -2.25
CA ASN A 334 -21.23 9.99 -2.84
C ASN A 334 -22.12 9.05 -2.03
N GLU A 335 -22.62 9.44 -0.86
CA GLU A 335 -23.57 8.62 -0.11
C GLU A 335 -24.89 8.49 -0.88
N THR A 336 -25.38 7.27 -1.07
CA THR A 336 -26.69 7.02 -1.71
C THR A 336 -27.55 6.13 -0.83
N LYS A 337 -28.89 6.18 -0.99
CA LYS A 337 -29.81 5.33 -0.24
C LYS A 337 -29.45 3.84 -0.36
N LYS A 338 -29.15 3.35 -1.57
CA LYS A 338 -28.76 1.95 -1.81
C LYS A 338 -27.41 1.61 -1.17
N GLY A 339 -26.42 2.51 -1.28
CA GLY A 339 -25.11 2.33 -0.64
C GLY A 339 -25.20 2.28 0.90
N VAL A 340 -25.93 3.23 1.50
CA VAL A 340 -26.18 3.25 2.95
C VAL A 340 -26.92 1.97 3.39
N ARG A 341 -27.92 1.52 2.63
CA ARG A 341 -28.61 0.25 2.89
C ARG A 341 -27.64 -0.94 2.90
N ALA A 342 -26.74 -1.03 1.93
CA ALA A 342 -25.72 -2.10 1.87
C ALA A 342 -24.81 -2.10 3.10
N VAL A 343 -24.43 -0.91 3.60
CA VAL A 343 -23.64 -0.75 4.83
C VAL A 343 -24.40 -1.23 6.05
N LEU A 344 -25.64 -0.78 6.23
CA LEU A 344 -26.46 -1.14 7.39
C LEU A 344 -26.78 -2.64 7.43
N GLU A 345 -27.15 -3.24 6.29
CA GLU A 345 -27.47 -4.67 6.20
C GLU A 345 -26.24 -5.59 6.37
N THR A 346 -25.02 -5.04 6.33
CA THR A 346 -23.76 -5.78 6.53
C THR A 346 -22.93 -5.25 7.70
N ALA A 347 -23.56 -4.47 8.60
CA ALA A 347 -22.85 -3.85 9.72
C ALA A 347 -22.10 -4.90 10.56
N GLY A 348 -20.82 -4.63 10.83
CA GLY A 348 -19.95 -5.54 11.58
C GLY A 348 -19.50 -6.81 10.87
N LEU A 349 -19.98 -7.10 9.65
CA LEU A 349 -19.52 -8.25 8.88
C LEU A 349 -18.17 -7.98 8.22
N VAL A 350 -17.19 -8.84 8.49
CA VAL A 350 -15.84 -8.82 7.90
C VAL A 350 -15.40 -10.22 7.46
N LEU A 351 -14.46 -10.28 6.52
CA LEU A 351 -13.82 -11.52 6.08
C LEU A 351 -12.64 -11.84 6.98
N THR A 352 -12.58 -13.08 7.48
CA THR A 352 -11.55 -13.52 8.40
C THR A 352 -10.87 -14.80 7.95
N TYR A 353 -9.61 -14.97 8.31
CA TYR A 353 -8.90 -16.25 8.23
C TYR A 353 -8.22 -16.48 9.58
N ARG A 354 -8.47 -17.64 10.20
CA ARG A 354 -8.03 -17.92 11.59
C ARG A 354 -8.41 -16.81 12.57
N ASN A 355 -9.66 -16.34 12.51
CA ASN A 355 -10.20 -15.28 13.37
C ASN A 355 -9.46 -13.92 13.32
N ARG A 356 -8.69 -13.66 12.26
CA ARG A 356 -8.13 -12.32 11.97
C ARG A 356 -8.73 -11.77 10.68
N PRO A 357 -9.02 -10.46 10.59
CA PRO A 357 -9.40 -9.83 9.33
C PRO A 357 -8.36 -10.14 8.26
N ILE A 358 -8.79 -10.53 7.06
CA ILE A 358 -7.85 -10.78 5.97
C ILE A 358 -7.39 -9.47 5.33
N LEU A 359 -6.22 -9.47 4.71
CA LEU A 359 -5.88 -8.41 3.75
C LEU A 359 -6.72 -8.62 2.48
N SER A 360 -7.91 -8.05 2.43
CA SER A 360 -8.90 -8.24 1.37
C SER A 360 -8.61 -7.37 0.14
N PHE A 361 -7.52 -7.69 -0.58
CA PHE A 361 -7.21 -7.02 -1.86
C PHE A 361 -8.38 -7.13 -2.83
N PHE A 362 -8.68 -6.03 -3.51
CA PHE A 362 -9.64 -5.98 -4.60
C PHE A 362 -9.11 -5.16 -5.76
N THR A 363 -9.59 -5.47 -6.96
CA THR A 363 -9.14 -4.91 -8.23
C THR A 363 -10.36 -4.55 -9.07
N ALA A 364 -10.23 -3.57 -9.97
CA ALA A 364 -11.35 -3.18 -10.82
C ALA A 364 -11.85 -4.37 -11.66
N SER A 365 -10.94 -5.01 -12.40
CA SER A 365 -11.23 -6.22 -13.17
C SER A 365 -10.04 -7.18 -13.13
N THR A 366 -10.29 -8.47 -12.96
CA THR A 366 -9.30 -9.55 -13.05
C THR A 366 -9.02 -9.95 -14.51
N GLY A 367 -9.72 -9.34 -15.47
CA GLY A 367 -9.79 -9.83 -16.83
C GLY A 367 -10.65 -11.07 -16.87
N TRP A 368 -10.08 -12.21 -17.23
CA TRP A 368 -10.75 -13.51 -17.30
C TRP A 368 -10.22 -14.52 -16.28
N TYR A 369 -9.29 -14.11 -15.41
CA TYR A 369 -8.61 -15.03 -14.50
C TYR A 369 -8.05 -14.31 -13.27
N ILE A 370 -8.40 -14.80 -12.08
CA ILE A 370 -7.84 -14.36 -10.80
C ILE A 370 -6.45 -15.01 -10.64
N ASP A 371 -5.44 -14.25 -10.25
CA ASP A 371 -4.10 -14.80 -9.97
C ASP A 371 -3.89 -15.08 -8.48
N ASP A 372 -2.94 -15.98 -8.20
CA ASP A 372 -2.38 -16.14 -6.86
C ASP A 372 -1.25 -15.12 -6.69
N PRO A 373 -1.30 -14.24 -5.66
CA PRO A 373 -0.31 -13.19 -5.48
C PRO A 373 1.12 -13.73 -5.38
N LYS A 374 1.33 -15.02 -5.06
CA LYS A 374 2.68 -15.61 -4.98
C LYS A 374 3.41 -15.58 -6.32
N TYR A 375 2.69 -15.70 -7.44
CA TYR A 375 3.31 -15.74 -8.77
C TYR A 375 3.70 -14.35 -9.28
N ILE A 376 3.01 -13.31 -8.81
CA ILE A 376 3.28 -11.93 -9.19
C ILE A 376 4.26 -11.31 -8.18
N PHE A 377 3.86 -11.26 -6.91
CA PHE A 377 4.51 -10.50 -5.83
C PHE A 377 5.46 -11.33 -4.95
N GLY A 378 5.58 -12.63 -5.20
CA GLY A 378 6.47 -13.52 -4.45
C GLY A 378 5.96 -13.94 -3.06
N THR A 379 4.71 -13.63 -2.72
CA THR A 379 4.04 -14.08 -1.48
C THR A 379 2.57 -14.38 -1.72
N GLY A 380 2.03 -15.41 -1.06
CA GLY A 380 0.66 -15.91 -1.23
C GLY A 380 -0.16 -15.88 0.05
N TYR A 381 -1.49 -15.94 -0.09
CA TYR A 381 -2.40 -16.08 1.05
C TYR A 381 -3.29 -17.33 0.86
N PRO A 382 -3.58 -18.11 1.91
CA PRO A 382 -4.41 -19.30 1.79
C PRO A 382 -5.82 -19.03 1.21
N TYR A 383 -6.32 -17.82 1.44
CA TYR A 383 -7.63 -17.34 1.00
C TYR A 383 -7.59 -16.64 -0.39
N MET A 384 -6.48 -16.68 -1.12
CA MET A 384 -6.35 -16.11 -2.47
C MET A 384 -5.66 -17.11 -3.39
N ARG A 385 -6.43 -17.71 -4.30
CA ARG A 385 -5.94 -18.74 -5.22
C ARG A 385 -6.28 -18.39 -6.66
N ALA A 386 -5.40 -18.83 -7.56
CA ALA A 386 -5.58 -18.61 -8.98
C ALA A 386 -6.75 -19.46 -9.51
N LYS A 387 -7.72 -18.85 -10.22
CA LYS A 387 -8.83 -19.55 -10.86
C LYS A 387 -9.52 -18.73 -11.96
N PRO A 388 -10.28 -19.37 -12.87
CA PRO A 388 -11.03 -18.66 -13.90
C PRO A 388 -12.03 -17.66 -13.31
N ASP A 389 -12.15 -16.50 -13.95
CA ASP A 389 -13.19 -15.50 -13.68
C ASP A 389 -13.88 -15.12 -15.00
N PRO A 390 -14.79 -15.98 -15.49
CA PRO A 390 -15.49 -15.72 -16.75
C PRO A 390 -16.46 -14.52 -16.65
N TYR A 391 -16.80 -14.10 -15.43
CA TYR A 391 -17.74 -13.00 -15.17
C TYR A 391 -17.08 -11.66 -15.47
N SER A 392 -15.89 -11.40 -14.92
CA SER A 392 -15.13 -10.19 -15.21
C SER A 392 -14.74 -10.06 -16.69
N ALA A 393 -14.58 -11.18 -17.41
CA ALA A 393 -14.14 -11.17 -18.81
C ALA A 393 -15.12 -10.47 -19.76
N LYS A 394 -16.42 -10.50 -19.43
CA LYS A 394 -17.51 -9.96 -20.23
C LYS A 394 -17.81 -8.49 -19.91
N GLU A 395 -17.22 -7.97 -18.84
CA GLU A 395 -17.49 -6.63 -18.32
C GLU A 395 -16.55 -5.57 -18.89
N LYS A 396 -16.80 -4.31 -18.52
CA LYS A 396 -15.88 -3.21 -18.83
C LYS A 396 -14.49 -3.51 -18.28
N MET A 397 -13.46 -3.23 -19.08
CA MET A 397 -12.05 -3.57 -18.80
C MET A 397 -11.74 -5.08 -18.80
N GLY A 398 -12.72 -5.97 -19.03
CA GLY A 398 -12.48 -7.41 -19.18
C GLY A 398 -11.56 -7.73 -20.38
N ARG A 399 -11.61 -6.90 -21.43
CA ARG A 399 -10.70 -6.92 -22.58
C ARG A 399 -10.32 -5.49 -23.00
N TRP A 400 -9.10 -5.31 -23.47
CA TRP A 400 -8.60 -4.04 -23.99
C TRP A 400 -7.47 -4.26 -25.01
N THR A 401 -7.28 -3.27 -25.88
CA THR A 401 -6.14 -3.20 -26.80
C THR A 401 -5.39 -1.89 -26.59
N LYS A 402 -4.06 -1.94 -26.54
CA LYS A 402 -3.18 -0.76 -26.47
C LYS A 402 -2.09 -0.88 -27.52
N LYS A 403 -1.88 0.20 -28.27
CA LYS A 403 -0.80 0.32 -29.25
C LYS A 403 0.24 1.33 -28.75
N ILE A 404 1.51 1.01 -28.90
CA ILE A 404 2.65 1.89 -28.58
C ILE A 404 3.84 1.51 -29.48
N THR A 405 4.77 2.43 -29.70
CA THR A 405 6.01 2.13 -30.43
C THR A 405 7.14 1.64 -29.53
N LEU A 406 8.09 0.88 -30.09
CA LEU A 406 9.30 0.48 -29.38
C LEU A 406 10.11 1.69 -28.89
N ASN A 407 10.11 2.77 -29.68
CA ASN A 407 10.81 4.00 -29.33
C ASN A 407 10.19 4.69 -28.10
N GLU A 408 8.86 4.74 -27.99
CA GLU A 408 8.20 5.30 -26.80
C GLU A 408 8.51 4.49 -25.53
N ILE A 409 8.55 3.16 -25.64
CA ILE A 409 8.97 2.29 -24.53
C ILE A 409 10.43 2.58 -24.18
N GLY A 410 11.34 2.59 -25.15
CA GLY A 410 12.76 2.89 -24.93
C GLY A 410 12.98 4.25 -24.27
N ASN A 411 12.28 5.30 -24.74
CA ASN A 411 12.35 6.65 -24.17
C ASN A 411 11.85 6.71 -22.72
N TYR A 412 10.80 5.96 -22.38
CA TYR A 412 10.36 5.85 -20.99
C TYR A 412 11.42 5.17 -20.12
N LEU A 413 11.95 4.02 -20.56
CA LEU A 413 12.93 3.23 -19.82
C LEU A 413 14.23 4.01 -19.58
N ARG A 414 14.77 4.68 -20.60
CA ARG A 414 15.95 5.54 -20.47
C ARG A 414 15.73 6.69 -19.48
N ARG A 415 14.58 7.37 -19.52
CA ARG A 415 14.24 8.42 -18.53
C ARG A 415 14.11 7.91 -17.10
N LYS A 416 13.86 6.61 -16.93
CA LYS A 416 13.86 5.93 -15.63
C LYS A 416 15.24 5.41 -15.22
N GLY A 417 16.27 5.66 -16.01
CA GLY A 417 17.65 5.22 -15.73
C GLY A 417 17.90 3.75 -16.08
N VAL A 418 17.04 3.12 -16.88
CA VAL A 418 17.31 1.77 -17.41
C VAL A 418 18.30 1.90 -18.56
N ASN A 419 19.45 1.21 -18.48
CA ASN A 419 20.41 1.16 -19.58
C ASN A 419 19.84 0.36 -20.74
N ILE A 420 19.29 1.05 -21.74
CA ILE A 420 18.69 0.42 -22.92
C ILE A 420 18.91 1.25 -24.19
N GLY A 421 19.41 0.57 -25.22
CA GLY A 421 19.63 1.14 -26.54
C GLY A 421 18.37 1.19 -27.41
N THR A 422 18.54 1.11 -28.72
CA THR A 422 17.42 0.99 -29.67
C THR A 422 16.80 -0.38 -29.52
N ILE A 423 15.50 -0.43 -29.19
CA ILE A 423 14.80 -1.69 -28.97
C ILE A 423 14.42 -2.31 -30.32
N TYR A 424 14.76 -3.58 -30.50
CA TYR A 424 14.39 -4.38 -31.68
C TYR A 424 13.15 -5.23 -31.44
N SER A 425 13.03 -5.81 -30.24
CA SER A 425 11.85 -6.61 -29.91
C SER A 425 11.58 -6.71 -28.41
N ILE A 426 10.32 -6.97 -28.08
CA ILE A 426 9.84 -7.23 -26.72
C ILE A 426 8.99 -8.49 -26.75
N SER A 427 9.29 -9.46 -25.89
CA SER A 427 8.51 -10.70 -25.76
C SER A 427 8.26 -11.06 -24.29
N PRO A 428 7.21 -11.84 -23.99
CA PRO A 428 7.04 -12.42 -22.66
C PRO A 428 8.26 -13.28 -22.28
N TYR A 429 8.75 -13.11 -21.05
CA TYR A 429 9.86 -13.92 -20.51
C TYR A 429 9.40 -14.83 -19.38
N LYS A 430 8.55 -14.32 -18.48
CA LYS A 430 7.95 -15.10 -17.39
C LYS A 430 6.48 -14.76 -17.26
N THR A 431 5.64 -15.79 -17.22
CA THR A 431 4.19 -15.67 -17.03
C THR A 431 3.74 -16.38 -15.77
N THR A 432 2.63 -15.95 -15.19
CA THR A 432 1.91 -16.70 -14.16
C THR A 432 1.07 -17.81 -14.81
N PRO A 433 0.56 -18.79 -14.03
CA PRO A 433 -0.42 -19.75 -14.54
C PRO A 433 -1.68 -19.10 -15.12
N ALA A 434 -2.05 -17.91 -14.64
CA ALA A 434 -3.18 -17.13 -15.14
C ALA A 434 -2.86 -16.34 -16.44
N GLY A 435 -1.61 -16.39 -16.93
CA GLY A 435 -1.18 -15.71 -18.15
C GLY A 435 -0.69 -14.27 -17.96
N ARG A 436 -0.54 -13.77 -16.73
CA ARG A 436 0.04 -12.45 -16.47
C ARG A 436 1.54 -12.45 -16.77
N VAL A 437 1.98 -11.53 -17.62
CA VAL A 437 3.39 -11.41 -18.04
C VAL A 437 4.18 -10.67 -16.96
N VAL A 438 4.73 -11.39 -15.98
CA VAL A 438 5.49 -10.83 -14.85
C VAL A 438 6.80 -10.21 -15.30
N LYS A 439 7.47 -10.82 -16.29
CA LYS A 439 8.70 -10.29 -16.89
C LYS A 439 8.64 -10.30 -18.40
N VAL A 440 9.25 -9.30 -19.01
CA VAL A 440 9.50 -9.22 -20.44
C VAL A 440 10.99 -9.37 -20.73
N LYS A 441 11.31 -9.95 -21.88
CA LYS A 441 12.65 -9.93 -22.48
C LYS A 441 12.64 -8.83 -23.54
N ILE A 442 13.62 -7.93 -23.46
CA ILE A 442 13.81 -6.85 -24.44
C ILE A 442 15.15 -7.06 -25.13
N ASN A 443 15.11 -7.25 -26.45
CA ASN A 443 16.30 -7.25 -27.29
C ASN A 443 16.51 -5.84 -27.83
N HIS A 444 17.71 -5.29 -27.64
CA HIS A 444 18.07 -3.93 -28.04
C HIS A 444 19.51 -3.87 -28.55
N SER A 445 19.93 -2.73 -29.09
CA SER A 445 21.27 -2.54 -29.67
C SER A 445 22.45 -2.77 -28.71
N GLY A 446 22.18 -2.85 -27.40
CA GLY A 446 23.17 -3.13 -26.36
C GLY A 446 23.04 -4.55 -25.77
N GLY A 447 22.32 -5.45 -26.45
CA GLY A 447 22.12 -6.83 -26.03
C GLY A 447 20.69 -7.13 -25.58
N THR A 448 20.57 -7.94 -24.53
CA THR A 448 19.28 -8.38 -23.98
C THR A 448 19.13 -7.89 -22.55
N LYS A 449 17.94 -7.38 -22.20
CA LYS A 449 17.59 -7.08 -20.80
C LYS A 449 16.26 -7.73 -20.45
N VAL A 450 16.20 -8.39 -19.30
CA VAL A 450 14.97 -8.96 -18.72
C VAL A 450 14.49 -8.01 -17.63
N LEU A 451 13.24 -7.54 -17.73
CA LEU A 451 12.69 -6.54 -16.83
C LEU A 451 11.34 -6.97 -16.27
N ARG A 452 11.05 -6.60 -15.02
CA ARG A 452 9.72 -6.76 -14.43
C ARG A 452 8.72 -5.88 -15.14
N THR A 453 7.66 -6.47 -15.68
CA THR A 453 6.68 -5.77 -16.52
C THR A 453 5.94 -4.68 -15.76
N TYR A 454 5.59 -4.95 -14.48
CA TYR A 454 4.75 -4.07 -13.67
C TYR A 454 5.39 -2.69 -13.43
N THR A 455 6.70 -2.65 -13.17
CA THR A 455 7.47 -1.43 -12.90
C THR A 455 8.05 -0.78 -14.16
N THR A 456 8.00 -1.49 -15.30
CA THR A 456 8.60 -1.03 -16.56
C THR A 456 7.57 -0.88 -17.68
N VAL A 457 7.40 -1.90 -18.54
CA VAL A 457 6.59 -1.84 -19.76
C VAL A 457 5.13 -1.49 -19.48
N ARG A 458 4.54 -1.98 -18.37
CA ARG A 458 3.17 -1.60 -17.97
C ARG A 458 3.04 -0.08 -17.80
N ARG A 459 4.02 0.56 -17.16
CA ARG A 459 4.01 2.01 -16.90
C ARG A 459 4.39 2.80 -18.16
N ALA A 460 5.33 2.29 -18.96
CA ALA A 460 5.71 2.90 -20.24
C ALA A 460 4.51 3.00 -21.20
N ALA A 461 3.77 1.90 -21.34
CA ALA A 461 2.63 1.78 -22.23
C ALA A 461 1.28 2.13 -21.58
N LYS A 462 1.29 2.56 -20.31
CA LYS A 462 0.09 2.88 -19.51
C LYS A 462 -0.97 1.77 -19.60
N LEU A 463 -0.52 0.52 -19.50
CA LEU A 463 -1.38 -0.66 -19.53
C LEU A 463 -2.18 -0.77 -18.23
N TYR A 464 -3.41 -1.28 -18.34
CA TYR A 464 -4.32 -1.41 -17.21
C TYR A 464 -3.89 -2.55 -16.25
N ASP A 465 -3.44 -3.68 -16.80
CA ASP A 465 -2.96 -4.88 -16.11
C ASP A 465 -1.72 -5.43 -16.87
N ILE A 466 -1.03 -6.41 -16.30
CA ILE A 466 0.01 -7.24 -16.95
C ILE A 466 -0.55 -8.52 -17.58
N LEU A 467 -1.87 -8.73 -17.56
CA LEU A 467 -2.56 -9.80 -18.29
C LEU A 467 -2.74 -9.40 -19.77
N PHE A 468 -1.78 -9.77 -20.61
CA PHE A 468 -1.81 -9.47 -22.05
C PHE A 468 -0.96 -10.42 -22.89
N SER A 469 -1.24 -10.45 -24.19
CA SER A 469 -0.32 -10.92 -25.23
C SER A 469 0.35 -9.74 -25.94
N ILE A 470 1.53 -9.99 -26.52
CA ILE A 470 2.32 -9.00 -27.26
C ILE A 470 2.31 -9.40 -28.74
N GLN A 471 1.89 -8.50 -29.61
CA GLN A 471 2.04 -8.63 -31.06
C GLN A 471 2.89 -7.47 -31.57
N GLN A 472 4.00 -7.78 -32.23
CA GLN A 472 4.89 -6.77 -32.82
C GLN A 472 4.70 -6.69 -34.33
N THR A 473 4.62 -5.48 -34.87
CA THR A 473 4.55 -5.21 -36.31
C THR A 473 5.47 -4.04 -36.64
N GLY A 474 6.64 -4.34 -37.20
CA GLY A 474 7.71 -3.37 -37.38
C GLY A 474 8.10 -2.72 -36.06
N ASN A 475 8.01 -1.38 -36.00
CA ASN A 475 8.29 -0.57 -34.80
C ASN A 475 7.09 -0.44 -33.84
N SER A 476 5.92 -0.99 -34.18
CA SER A 476 4.72 -0.94 -33.33
C SER A 476 4.56 -2.21 -32.51
N ILE A 477 4.15 -2.04 -31.25
CA ILE A 477 3.68 -3.10 -30.36
C ILE A 477 2.18 -2.91 -30.12
N ILE A 478 1.43 -4.00 -30.27
CA ILE A 478 0.02 -4.11 -29.91
C ILE A 478 -0.07 -5.07 -28.72
N PHE A 479 -0.51 -4.54 -27.59
CA PHE A 479 -0.88 -5.31 -26.41
C PHE A 479 -2.38 -5.62 -26.48
N LYS A 480 -2.73 -6.91 -26.49
CA LYS A 480 -4.12 -7.37 -26.36
C LYS A 480 -4.27 -8.04 -25.00
N GLY A 481 -5.01 -7.42 -24.11
CA GLY A 481 -5.08 -7.83 -22.72
C GLY A 481 -6.48 -7.77 -22.13
N GLY A 482 -6.53 -8.00 -20.83
CA GLY A 482 -7.73 -7.89 -20.02
C GLY A 482 -7.39 -7.49 -18.61
N GLY A 483 -8.41 -7.09 -17.86
CA GLY A 483 -8.26 -6.67 -16.48
C GLY A 483 -7.82 -5.22 -16.32
N PHE A 484 -7.92 -4.76 -15.09
CA PHE A 484 -7.46 -3.46 -14.63
C PHE A 484 -7.09 -3.61 -13.16
N GLY A 485 -5.81 -3.40 -12.86
CA GLY A 485 -5.22 -3.46 -11.52
C GLY A 485 -4.22 -4.61 -11.39
N HIS A 486 -4.18 -5.23 -10.22
CA HIS A 486 -3.22 -6.30 -9.89
C HIS A 486 -3.78 -7.72 -10.11
N GLY A 487 -5.09 -7.87 -10.33
CA GLY A 487 -5.66 -9.17 -10.70
C GLY A 487 -5.77 -10.20 -9.59
N VAL A 488 -5.75 -9.77 -8.33
CA VAL A 488 -5.76 -10.62 -7.13
C VAL A 488 -6.96 -10.26 -6.27
N GLY A 489 -7.62 -11.27 -5.70
CA GLY A 489 -8.77 -11.09 -4.81
C GLY A 489 -10.04 -10.68 -5.55
N TYR A 490 -10.86 -9.84 -4.93
CA TYR A 490 -12.19 -9.48 -5.42
C TYR A 490 -12.14 -8.62 -6.69
N SER A 491 -12.80 -9.06 -7.77
CA SER A 491 -13.07 -8.23 -8.94
C SER A 491 -14.34 -7.41 -8.73
N GLN A 492 -14.24 -6.08 -8.83
CA GLN A 492 -15.41 -5.20 -8.74
C GLN A 492 -16.40 -5.47 -9.89
N TRP A 493 -15.90 -5.51 -11.13
CA TRP A 493 -16.73 -5.82 -12.30
C TRP A 493 -17.24 -7.26 -12.30
N GLY A 494 -16.43 -8.25 -11.92
CA GLY A 494 -16.90 -9.62 -11.79
C GLY A 494 -17.94 -9.78 -10.67
N GLY A 495 -17.80 -9.05 -9.55
CA GLY A 495 -18.79 -9.00 -8.47
C GLY A 495 -20.12 -8.35 -8.90
N LYS A 496 -20.08 -7.35 -9.78
CA LYS A 496 -21.27 -6.81 -10.44
C LYS A 496 -21.98 -7.89 -11.27
N ALA A 497 -21.24 -8.55 -12.16
CA ALA A 497 -21.81 -9.58 -13.04
C ALA A 497 -22.42 -10.74 -12.24
N LEU A 498 -21.78 -11.17 -11.15
CA LEU A 498 -22.34 -12.18 -10.25
C LEU A 498 -23.63 -11.70 -9.55
N GLY A 499 -23.66 -10.45 -9.09
CA GLY A 499 -24.86 -9.85 -8.50
C GLY A 499 -26.01 -9.71 -9.51
N GLU A 500 -25.72 -9.41 -10.78
CA GLU A 500 -26.71 -9.40 -11.87
C GLU A 500 -27.22 -10.80 -12.19
N ALA A 501 -26.38 -11.82 -11.99
CA ALA A 501 -26.76 -13.22 -12.06
C ALA A 501 -27.50 -13.74 -10.79
N GLY A 502 -27.89 -12.84 -9.87
CA GLY A 502 -28.69 -13.17 -8.68
C GLY A 502 -27.91 -13.77 -7.52
N LYS A 503 -26.57 -13.74 -7.54
CA LYS A 503 -25.75 -14.24 -6.44
C LYS A 503 -25.81 -13.33 -5.22
N ARG A 504 -25.91 -13.94 -4.04
CA ARG A 504 -25.84 -13.22 -2.76
C ARG A 504 -24.42 -12.74 -2.47
N PHE A 505 -24.29 -11.71 -1.63
CA PHE A 505 -22.99 -11.13 -1.30
C PHE A 505 -21.99 -12.13 -0.70
N ASP A 506 -22.47 -13.10 0.08
CA ASP A 506 -21.65 -14.13 0.70
C ASP A 506 -21.15 -15.16 -0.33
N GLU A 507 -21.98 -15.55 -1.30
CA GLU A 507 -21.54 -16.36 -2.44
C GLU A 507 -20.50 -15.63 -3.29
N ILE A 508 -20.71 -14.33 -3.56
CA ILE A 508 -19.78 -13.49 -4.30
C ILE A 508 -18.42 -13.46 -3.58
N LEU A 509 -18.40 -13.16 -2.28
CA LEU A 509 -17.15 -13.07 -1.53
C LEU A 509 -16.45 -14.43 -1.40
N ASN A 510 -17.20 -15.51 -1.18
CA ASN A 510 -16.63 -16.86 -1.14
C ASN A 510 -16.00 -17.27 -2.48
N PHE A 511 -16.56 -16.79 -3.61
CA PHE A 511 -15.92 -16.97 -4.91
C PHE A 511 -14.53 -16.31 -4.95
N TYR A 512 -14.33 -15.09 -4.45
CA TYR A 512 -13.02 -14.43 -4.56
C TYR A 512 -12.04 -14.71 -3.42
N TYR A 513 -12.53 -15.00 -2.22
CA TYR A 513 -11.71 -15.20 -1.02
C TYR A 513 -11.89 -16.60 -0.43
N GLU A 514 -11.65 -17.60 -1.27
CA GLU A 514 -11.92 -19.00 -0.97
C GLU A 514 -11.13 -19.52 0.25
N GLY A 515 -11.84 -19.85 1.33
CA GLY A 515 -11.25 -20.27 2.61
C GLY A 515 -11.23 -19.18 3.68
N SER A 516 -11.69 -17.97 3.37
CA SER A 516 -12.07 -16.99 4.39
C SER A 516 -13.49 -17.25 4.92
N VAL A 517 -13.78 -16.71 6.11
CA VAL A 517 -15.08 -16.83 6.78
C VAL A 517 -15.63 -15.44 7.05
N ILE A 518 -16.89 -15.21 6.69
CA ILE A 518 -17.61 -13.99 7.07
C ILE A 518 -17.97 -14.09 8.54
N LYS A 519 -17.51 -13.14 9.34
CA LYS A 519 -17.74 -13.08 10.78
C LYS A 519 -18.29 -11.72 11.16
N LYS A 520 -19.28 -11.70 12.06
CA LYS A 520 -19.73 -10.48 12.73
C LYS A 520 -18.76 -10.15 13.87
N MET A 521 -18.04 -9.04 13.77
CA MET A 521 -17.08 -8.60 14.79
C MET A 521 -17.62 -7.53 15.74
N TRP A 522 -18.72 -6.85 15.38
CA TRP A 522 -19.45 -5.94 16.27
C TRP A 522 -20.94 -5.88 15.91
#